data_AF-A0A3C0AQK0-F1
#
_entry.id   AF-A0A3C0AQK0-F1
#
_cell.length_a   1.000
_cell.length_b   1.000
_cell.length_c   1.000
_cell.angle_alpha   90.00
_cell.angle_beta   90.00
_cell.angle_gamma   90.00
#
_symmetry.space_group_name_H-M   'P 1'
#
loop_
_entity.id
_entity.type
_entity.pdbx_description
1 polymer ?
#
loop_
_entity_poly.entity_id
_entity_poly.type
_entity_poly.pdbx_seq_one_letter_code
_entity_poly.pdbx_strand_id
1 'polypeptide(L)' 'MSNVVVAMTGASGAIYAVRLIEVLMAAGRTVHLTISASAAQVLKHELGLKIDLENFDPTELLPDPA' A
#
# COMPACT_ATOMS: atom_id res chain seq x y z
N MET A 1 18.20 12.32 -4.40
CA MET A 1 16.73 12.12 -4.34
C MET A 1 16.42 10.90 -5.17
N SER A 2 15.96 9.78 -4.60
CA SER A 2 15.65 8.55 -5.35
C SER A 2 14.17 8.20 -5.17
N ASN A 3 13.45 8.16 -6.29
CA ASN A 3 12.07 7.69 -6.34
C ASN A 3 12.07 6.17 -6.25
N VAL A 4 11.07 5.59 -5.57
CA VAL A 4 10.96 4.15 -5.39
C VAL A 4 9.67 3.67 -6.02
N VAL A 5 9.75 2.61 -6.84
CA VAL A 5 8.57 1.91 -7.35
C VAL A 5 8.26 0.76 -6.38
N VAL A 6 7.03 0.70 -5.89
CA VAL A 6 6.55 -0.39 -5.04
C VAL A 6 5.41 -1.09 -5.77
N ALA A 7 5.58 -2.39 -6.03
CA ALA A 7 4.57 -3.21 -6.68
C ALA A 7 4.04 -4.27 -5.70
N MET A 8 2.76 -4.19 -5.39
CA MET A 8 2.07 -5.15 -4.54
C MET A 8 1.38 -6.22 -5.38
N THR A 9 1.62 -7.49 -5.04
CA THR A 9 1.01 -8.66 -5.68
C THR A 9 0.21 -9.46 -4.64
N GLY A 10 -0.56 -10.46 -5.09
CA GLY A 10 -1.46 -11.26 -4.24
C GLY A 10 -0.79 -12.34 -3.39
N ALA A 11 0.47 -12.15 -3.00
CA ALA A 11 1.11 -13.00 -2.00
C ALA A 11 0.70 -12.56 -0.59
N SER A 12 0.72 -13.48 0.37
CA SER A 12 0.49 -13.17 1.78
C SER A 12 1.56 -12.21 2.32
N GLY A 13 1.20 -11.42 3.35
CA GLY A 13 2.09 -10.46 3.99
C GLY A 13 1.83 -9.01 3.58
N ALA A 14 0.57 -8.65 3.38
CA ALA A 14 0.17 -7.29 3.00
C ALA A 14 0.66 -6.23 3.99
N ILE A 15 0.80 -6.59 5.27
CA ILE A 15 1.31 -5.70 6.33
C ILE A 15 2.72 -5.17 6.04
N TYR A 16 3.56 -5.96 5.38
CA TYR A 16 4.93 -5.52 5.06
C TYR A 16 4.93 -4.42 4.02
N ALA A 17 4.05 -4.50 3.02
CA ALA A 17 3.92 -3.48 2.00
C ALA A 17 3.35 -2.18 2.59
N VAL A 18 2.30 -2.26 3.41
CA VAL A 18 1.71 -1.10 4.11
C VAL A 18 2.79 -0.40 4.94
N ARG A 19 3.50 -1.15 5.80
CA ARG A 19 4.53 -0.57 6.67
C ARG A 19 5.71 -0.01 5.87
N LEU A 20 6.12 -0.66 4.79
CA LEU A 20 7.19 -0.17 3.92
C LEU A 20 6.83 1.18 3.31
N ILE A 21 5.62 1.31 2.78
CA ILE A 21 5.15 2.56 2.16
C ILE A 21 5.09 3.68 3.20
N GLU A 22 4.56 3.41 4.39
CA GLU A 22 4.55 4.36 5.51
C GLU A 22 5.95 4.89 5.84
N VAL A 23 6.93 3.99 5.99
CA VAL A 23 8.32 4.35 6.31
C VAL A 23 8.99 5.13 5.17
N LEU A 24 8.75 4.75 3.91
CA LEU A 24 9.29 5.47 2.74
C LEU A 24 8.72 6.89 2.67
N MET A 25 7.42 7.05 2.91
CA MET A 25 6.76 8.36 2.94
C MET A 25 7.28 9.23 4.10
N ALA A 26 7.38 8.66 5.31
CA ALA A 26 7.94 9.36 6.47
C ALA A 26 9.41 9.78 6.25
N ALA A 27 10.17 9.02 5.45
CA ALA A 27 11.53 9.37 5.05
C ALA A 27 11.61 10.41 3.91
N GLY A 28 10.48 11.01 3.50
CA GLY A 28 10.42 12.00 2.42
C GLY A 28 10.69 11.41 1.04
N ARG A 29 10.40 10.13 0.81
CA ARG A 29 10.56 9.47 -0.50
C ARG A 29 9.26 9.53 -1.29
N THR A 30 9.40 9.77 -2.60
CA THR A 30 8.31 9.60 -3.56
C THR A 30 8.13 8.11 -3.88
N VAL A 31 6.91 7.60 -3.68
CA VAL A 31 6.54 6.22 -3.98
C VAL A 31 5.64 6.19 -5.20
N HIS A 32 6.04 5.45 -6.23
CA HIS A 32 5.19 5.08 -7.35
C HIS A 32 4.59 3.70 -7.06
N LEU A 33 3.34 3.69 -6.62
CA LEU A 33 2.65 2.49 -6.16
C LEU A 33 1.86 1.84 -7.31
N THR A 34 1.92 0.52 -7.39
CA THR A 34 1.00 -0.31 -8.19
C THR A 34 0.51 -1.49 -7.37
N ILE A 35 -0.78 -1.81 -7.50
CA ILE A 35 -1.46 -2.85 -6.73
C ILE A 35 -2.25 -3.73 -7.70
N SER A 36 -2.03 -5.04 -7.68
CA SER A 36 -2.86 -5.97 -8.46
C SER A 36 -4.23 -6.19 -7.81
N ALA A 37 -5.22 -6.61 -8.60
CA ALA A 37 -6.53 -7.04 -8.07
C ALA A 37 -6.39 -8.11 -6.97
N SER A 38 -5.44 -9.03 -7.13
CA SER A 38 -5.15 -10.06 -6.12
C SER A 38 -4.52 -9.48 -4.84
N ALA A 39 -3.66 -8.45 -4.94
CA ALA A 39 -3.13 -7.75 -3.76
C ALA A 39 -4.23 -7.03 -2.98
N ALA A 40 -5.18 -6.39 -3.67
CA ALA A 40 -6.34 -5.76 -3.03
C ALA A 40 -7.21 -6.79 -2.27
N GLN A 41 -7.35 -8.01 -2.81
CA GLN A 41 -8.02 -9.11 -2.11
C GLN A 41 -7.26 -9.55 -0.84
N VAL A 42 -5.93 -9.66 -0.91
CA VAL A 42 -5.10 -10.01 0.26
C VAL A 42 -5.15 -8.91 1.32
N LEU A 43 -5.07 -7.64 0.94
CA LEU A 43 -5.22 -6.49 1.86
C LEU A 43 -6.53 -6.56 2.64
N LYS A 44 -7.64 -6.84 1.95
CA LYS A 44 -8.95 -7.01 2.57
C LYS A 44 -8.99 -8.23 3.48
N HIS A 45 -8.39 -9.34 3.06
CA HIS A 45 -8.41 -10.60 3.80
C HIS A 45 -7.55 -10.56 5.07
N GLU A 46 -6.35 -10.00 4.99
CA GLU A 46 -5.38 -9.99 6.08
C GLU A 46 -5.56 -8.79 7.02
N LEU A 47 -5.90 -7.62 6.49
CA LEU A 47 -5.91 -6.36 7.24
C LEU A 47 -7.28 -5.66 7.29
N GLY A 48 -8.29 -6.19 6.59
CA GLY A 48 -9.61 -5.55 6.50
C GLY A 48 -9.64 -4.26 5.67
N LEU A 49 -8.52 -3.88 5.05
CA LEU A 49 -8.41 -2.68 4.22
C LEU A 49 -9.07 -2.92 2.86
N LYS A 50 -10.04 -2.08 2.51
CA LYS A 50 -10.73 -2.12 1.22
C LYS A 50 -10.13 -1.04 0.32
N ILE A 51 -9.50 -1.47 -0.76
CA ILE A 51 -8.89 -0.57 -1.73
C ILE A 51 -9.78 -0.48 -2.97
N ASP A 52 -10.16 0.72 -3.37
CA ASP A 52 -10.71 0.97 -4.70
C ASP A 52 -9.54 1.19 -5.69
N LEU A 53 -9.37 0.28 -6.64
CA LEU A 53 -8.27 0.37 -7.61
C LEU A 53 -8.55 1.38 -8.73
N GLU A 54 -9.80 1.72 -8.98
CA GLU A 54 -10.20 2.68 -10.02
C GLU A 54 -10.17 4.11 -9.47
N ASN A 55 -10.52 4.28 -8.19
CA ASN A 55 -10.58 5.57 -7.49
C ASN A 55 -9.72 5.56 -6.21
N PHE A 56 -8.45 5.19 -6.35
CA PHE A 56 -7.55 5.00 -5.23
C PHE A 56 -7.37 6.25 -4.36
N ASP A 57 -7.63 6.11 -3.06
CA ASP A 57 -7.28 7.10 -2.03
C ASP A 57 -6.19 6.52 -1.10
N PRO A 58 -5.03 7.19 -0.94
CA PRO A 58 -3.96 6.72 -0.04
C PRO A 58 -4.40 6.45 1.41
N THR A 59 -5.45 7.11 1.90
CA THR A 59 -5.98 6.90 3.26
C THR A 59 -6.62 5.52 3.44
N GLU A 60 -7.01 4.85 2.36
CA GLU A 60 -7.50 3.46 2.37
C GLU A 60 -6.39 2.47 2.74
N LEU A 61 -5.13 2.84 2.45
CA LEU A 61 -3.95 2.03 2.73
C LEU A 61 -3.23 2.46 4.01
N LEU A 62 -3.25 3.75 4.31
CA LEU A 62 -2.56 4.39 5.43
C LEU A 62 -3.57 5.21 6.24
N PRO A 63 -4.33 4.61 7.16
CA PRO A 63 -5.20 5.37 8.05
C PRO A 63 -4.36 6.35 8.87
N ASP A 64 -4.95 7.52 9.17
CA ASP A 64 -4.28 8.65 9.82
C ASP A 64 -3.37 8.20 10.98
N PRO A 65 -2.14 8.74 11.09
CA PRO A 65 -1.32 8.49 12.26
C PRO A 65 -2.06 9.03 13.48
N ALA A 66 -2.44 8.14 14.39
CA ALA A 66 -2.95 8.51 15.72
C ALA A 66 -1.88 9.27 16.52
#